data_AF-A0AAV1EYZ2-F1
#
_entry.id   AF-A0AAV1EYZ2-F1
#
_cell.length_a   1.000
_cell.length_b   1.000
_cell.length_c   1.000
_cell.angle_alpha   90.00
_cell.angle_beta   90.00
_cell.angle_gamma   90.00
#
_symmetry.space_group_name_H-M   'P 1'
#
loop_
_entity.id
_entity.type
_entity.pdbx_description
1 polymer ?
#
loop_
_entity_poly.entity_id
_entity_poly.type
_entity_poly.pdbx_seq_one_letter_code
_entity_poly.pdbx_strand_id
1 'polypeptide(L)'
;MTTKMDLVDILDEMSDEDFERFKWFLEETHIPKHKLQSANRTAAIDLLVGRLTMDKVTAVVRKALMNVQRNDLAMRLKRPGKV
;
A
#
# COMPACT_ATOMS: atom_id res chain seq x y z
N MET A 1 9.90 8.49 -9.82
CA MET A 1 10.27 7.54 -8.75
C MET A 1 9.18 7.65 -7.69
N THR A 2 8.55 6.55 -7.29
CA THR A 2 7.45 6.59 -6.31
C THR A 2 8.01 6.84 -4.91
N THR A 3 7.42 7.79 -4.20
CA THR A 3 7.78 8.16 -2.84
C THR A 3 6.85 7.52 -1.82
N LYS A 4 7.19 7.61 -0.52
CA LYS A 4 6.30 7.20 0.56
C LYS A 4 4.98 7.99 0.55
N MET A 5 5.06 9.30 0.32
CA MET A 5 3.89 10.18 0.28
C MET A 5 2.95 9.79 -0.86
N ASP A 6 3.47 9.52 -2.06
CA ASP A 6 2.63 9.08 -3.19
C ASP A 6 1.81 7.82 -2.86
N LEU A 7 2.37 6.92 -2.06
CA LEU A 7 1.65 5.71 -1.62
C LEU A 7 0.58 6.04 -0.58
N VAL A 8 0.89 6.92 0.39
CA VAL A 8 -0.08 7.34 1.41
C VAL A 8 -1.26 8.07 0.77
N ASP A 9 -0.99 9.02 -0.14
CA ASP A 9 -2.02 9.77 -0.85
C ASP A 9 -2.97 8.85 -1.62
N ILE A 10 -2.45 7.78 -2.21
CA ILE A 10 -3.27 6.76 -2.88
C ILE A 10 -4.12 5.97 -1.88
N LEU A 11 -3.57 5.61 -0.73
CA LEU A 11 -4.33 4.91 0.31
C LEU A 11 -5.39 5.81 0.97
N ASP A 12 -5.20 7.13 0.98
CA ASP A 12 -6.20 8.10 1.47
C ASP A 12 -7.44 8.17 0.57
N GLU A 13 -7.33 7.80 -0.71
CA GLU A 13 -8.47 7.66 -1.62
C GLU A 13 -9.24 6.33 -1.46
N MET A 14 -8.80 5.49 -0.52
CA MET A 14 -9.50 4.27 -0.14
C MET A 14 -10.47 4.53 1.00
N SER A 15 -11.66 3.92 0.92
CA SER A 15 -12.54 3.81 2.08
C SER A 15 -11.85 3.04 3.20
N ASP A 16 -12.26 3.27 4.45
CA ASP A 16 -11.71 2.51 5.58
C ASP A 16 -11.99 1.02 5.44
N GLU A 17 -13.15 0.62 4.89
CA GLU A 17 -13.47 -0.79 4.63
C GLU A 17 -12.51 -1.43 3.60
N ASP A 18 -12.23 -0.74 2.49
CA ASP A 18 -11.25 -1.21 1.51
C ASP A 18 -9.85 -1.29 2.13
N PHE A 19 -9.51 -0.33 3.00
CA PHE A 19 -8.21 -0.30 3.66
C PHE A 19 -8.03 -1.45 4.65
N GLU A 20 -9.07 -1.84 5.40
CA GLU A 20 -9.04 -3.04 6.25
C GLU A 20 -8.78 -4.31 5.43
N ARG A 21 -9.46 -4.47 4.29
CA ARG A 21 -9.19 -5.59 3.37
C ARG A 21 -7.78 -5.52 2.79
N PHE A 22 -7.29 -4.33 2.47
CA PHE A 22 -5.94 -4.14 1.95
C PHE A 22 -4.88 -4.60 2.94
N LYS A 23 -5.03 -4.26 4.23
CA LYS A 23 -4.13 -4.72 5.30
C LYS A 23 -4.08 -6.24 5.39
N TRP A 24 -5.20 -6.92 5.20
CA TRP A 24 -5.25 -8.39 5.15
C TRP A 24 -4.34 -8.96 4.05
N PHE A 25 -4.34 -8.34 2.87
CA PHE A 25 -3.47 -8.77 1.75
C PHE A 25 -1.99 -8.41 1.94
N LEU A 26 -1.65 -7.55 2.91
CA LEU A 26 -0.25 -7.28 3.29
C LEU A 26 0.33 -8.34 4.24
N GLU A 27 -0.49 -9.22 4.83
CA GLU A 27 -0.01 -10.25 5.77
C GLU A 27 1.01 -11.22 5.13
N GLU A 28 1.01 -11.34 3.79
CA GLU A 28 2.00 -12.11 3.02
C GLU A 28 3.44 -11.56 3.14
N THR A 29 3.64 -10.34 3.65
CA THR A 29 4.95 -9.66 3.70
C THR A 29 5.81 -10.01 4.93
N HIS A 30 5.41 -11.03 5.71
CA HIS A 30 6.02 -11.38 7.01
C HIS A 30 6.02 -10.23 8.03
N ILE A 31 5.19 -9.20 7.83
CA ILE A 31 4.91 -8.19 8.86
C ILE A 31 3.93 -8.82 9.86
N PRO A 32 4.19 -8.71 11.18
CA PRO A 32 3.28 -9.26 12.18
C PRO A 32 1.86 -8.72 12.00
N LYS A 33 0.88 -9.63 11.91
CA LYS A 33 -0.54 -9.31 11.69
C LYS A 33 -1.06 -8.22 12.60
N HIS A 34 -0.79 -8.32 13.92
CA HIS A 34 -1.26 -7.33 14.88
C HIS A 34 -0.76 -5.91 14.58
N LYS A 35 0.45 -5.75 14.01
CA LYS A 35 0.98 -4.44 13.62
C LYS A 35 0.28 -3.87 12.41
N LEU A 36 -0.05 -4.71 11.43
CA LEU A 36 -0.82 -4.29 10.26
C LEU A 36 -2.23 -3.88 10.68
N GLN A 37 -2.93 -4.73 11.42
CA GLN A 37 -4.33 -4.50 11.80
C GLN A 37 -4.52 -3.18 12.60
N SER A 38 -3.56 -2.82 13.46
CA SER A 38 -3.58 -1.54 14.18
C SER A 38 -3.00 -0.35 13.40
N ALA A 39 -2.43 -0.56 12.22
CA ALA A 39 -1.78 0.50 11.46
C ALA A 39 -2.80 1.38 10.74
N ASN A 40 -2.56 2.69 10.81
CA ASN A 40 -3.12 3.65 9.86
C ASN A 40 -2.35 3.61 8.53
N ARG A 41 -2.81 4.36 7.53
CA ARG A 41 -2.26 4.39 6.16
C ARG A 41 -0.76 4.70 6.15
N THR A 42 -0.33 5.74 6.87
CA THR A 42 1.09 6.11 7.01
C THR A 42 1.92 5.01 7.68
N ALA A 43 1.45 4.49 8.82
CA ALA A 43 2.15 3.44 9.56
C ALA A 43 2.28 2.15 8.74
N ALA A 44 1.28 1.80 7.93
CA ALA A 44 1.35 0.65 7.04
C ALA A 44 2.46 0.81 5.99
N ILE A 45 2.57 1.99 5.37
CA ILE A 45 3.66 2.28 4.43
C ILE A 45 5.03 2.29 5.12
N ASP A 46 5.13 2.86 6.31
CA ASP A 46 6.40 2.86 7.06
C ASP A 46 6.83 1.45 7.47
N LEU A 47 5.90 0.58 7.86
CA LEU A 47 6.19 -0.83 8.15
C LEU A 47 6.72 -1.56 6.90
N LEU A 48 6.18 -1.26 5.72
CA LEU A 48 6.64 -1.84 4.45
C LEU A 48 8.04 -1.35 4.08
N VAL A 49 8.28 -0.03 4.12
CA VAL A 49 9.59 0.55 3.76
C VAL A 49 10.67 0.20 4.78
N GLY A 50 10.31 -0.02 6.05
CA GLY A 50 11.23 -0.53 7.06
C GLY A 50 11.74 -1.96 6.76
N ARG A 51 11.12 -2.69 5.83
CA ARG A 51 11.48 -4.08 5.50
C ARG A 51 11.86 -4.31 4.03
N LEU A 52 11.41 -3.46 3.13
CA LEU A 52 11.48 -3.66 1.69
C LEU A 52 12.05 -2.41 1.01
N THR A 53 12.69 -2.59 -0.14
CA THR A 53 13.07 -1.47 -1.00
C THR A 53 11.82 -0.77 -1.54
N MET A 54 11.91 0.52 -1.87
CA MET A 54 10.76 1.29 -2.40
C MET A 54 10.12 0.63 -3.64
N ASP A 55 10.91 0.01 -4.51
CA ASP A 55 10.40 -0.74 -5.68
C ASP A 55 9.56 -1.94 -5.25
N LYS A 56 10.03 -2.71 -4.27
CA LYS A 56 9.29 -3.85 -3.71
C LYS A 56 8.03 -3.39 -2.98
N VAL A 57 8.10 -2.30 -2.21
CA VAL A 57 6.92 -1.70 -1.56
C VAL A 57 5.88 -1.30 -2.59
N THR A 58 6.28 -0.61 -3.65
CA THR A 58 5.38 -0.19 -4.72
C THR A 58 4.70 -1.38 -5.40
N ALA A 59 5.45 -2.47 -5.64
CA ALA A 59 4.89 -3.70 -6.19
C ALA A 59 3.89 -4.38 -5.25
N VAL A 60 4.20 -4.46 -3.95
CA VAL A 60 3.32 -5.04 -2.93
C VAL A 60 2.03 -4.23 -2.76
N VAL A 61 2.14 -2.91 -2.60
CA VAL A 61 0.98 -2.02 -2.47
C VAL A 61 0.09 -2.14 -3.69
N ARG A 62 0.69 -2.14 -4.90
CA ARG A 62 -0.07 -2.30 -6.15
C ARG A 62 -0.79 -3.65 -6.22
N LYS A 63 -0.16 -4.76 -5.82
CA LYS A 63 -0.80 -6.08 -5.78
C LYS A 63 -1.98 -6.10 -4.80
N ALA A 64 -1.79 -5.54 -3.60
CA ALA A 64 -2.83 -5.47 -2.59
C ALA A 64 -4.03 -4.61 -3.04
N LEU A 65 -3.79 -3.48 -3.73
CA LEU A 65 -4.85 -2.67 -4.34
C LEU A 65 -5.68 -3.45 -5.37
N MET A 66 -5.02 -4.27 -6.21
CA MET A 66 -5.73 -5.13 -7.16
C MET A 66 -6.58 -6.19 -6.46
N ASN A 67 -6.11 -6.74 -5.34
CA ASN A 67 -6.84 -7.75 -4.57
C ASN A 67 -8.11 -7.18 -3.91
N VAL A 68 -8.10 -5.90 -3.51
CA VAL A 68 -9.30 -5.19 -3.02
C VAL A 68 -10.12 -4.54 -4.13
N GLN A 69 -9.86 -4.91 -5.38
CA GLN A 69 -10.56 -4.42 -6.57
C GLN A 69 -10.42 -2.90 -6.83
N ARG A 70 -9.50 -2.21 -6.16
CA ARG A 70 -9.12 -0.82 -6.42
C ARG A 70 -8.10 -0.72 -7.57
N ASN A 71 -8.49 -1.28 -8.71
CA ASN A 71 -7.68 -1.32 -9.93
C ASN A 71 -7.41 0.09 -10.50
N ASP A 72 -8.31 1.03 -10.24
CA ASP A 72 -8.16 2.46 -10.52
C ASP A 72 -6.90 3.03 -9.87
N LEU A 73 -6.73 2.79 -8.57
CA LEU A 73 -5.57 3.23 -7.79
C LEU A 73 -4.30 2.48 -8.18
N ALA A 74 -4.41 1.16 -8.39
CA ALA A 74 -3.29 0.33 -8.84
C ALA A 74 -2.73 0.77 -10.21
N MET A 75 -3.59 1.28 -11.10
CA MET A 75 -3.17 1.81 -12.40
C MET A 75 -2.47 3.16 -12.29
N ARG A 76 -2.86 4.00 -11.33
CA ARG A 76 -2.19 5.28 -11.06
C ARG A 76 -0.75 5.11 -10.59
N LEU A 77 -0.50 4.11 -9.73
CA LEU A 77 0.87 3.73 -9.35
C LEU A 77 1.75 3.29 -10.53
N LYS A 78 1.13 2.87 -11.63
CA LYS A 78 1.81 2.36 -12.82
C LYS A 78 2.33 3.47 -13.73
N ARG A 79 1.80 4.70 -13.60
CA ARG A 79 2.29 5.84 -14.38
C ARG A 79 3.51 6.42 -13.67
N PRO A 80 4.68 6.50 -14.32
CA PRO A 80 5.73 7.38 -13.81
C PRO A 80 5.11 8.78 -13.71
N GLY A 81 5.18 9.39 -12.52
CA GLY A 81 4.71 10.75 -12.29
C GLY A 81 5.17 11.65 -13.43
N LYS A 82 4.23 12.45 -13.96
CA LYS A 82 4.55 13.47 -14.95
C LYS A 82 5.71 14.31 -14.40
N VAL A 83 6.80 14.32 -15.17
CA VAL A 83 7.86 15.34 -15.09
C VAL A 83 7.27 16.69 -15.45
#